data_AF-A0A8T4RQX1-F1
#
_entry.id   AF-A0A8T4RQX1-F1
#
_cell.length_a   1.000
_cell.length_b   1.000
_cell.length_c   1.000
_cell.angle_alpha   90.00
_cell.angle_beta   90.00
_cell.angle_gamma   90.00
#
_symmetry.space_group_name_H-M   'P 1'
#
loop_
_entity.id
_entity.type
_entity.pdbx_description
1 polymer ?
#
loop_
_entity_poly.entity_id
_entity_poly.type
_entity_poly.pdbx_seq_one_letter_code
_entity_poly.pdbx_strand_id
1 'polypeptide(L)'
;MLYIHRLMDLNPKSAEIETTPILRRLRERCRFPLTEQQLAEDFPEYFVSETDQKLIMQAIELLPDVMRRVSSFSETYAEPRNIQRAHSLLQEIQEPLQKSKAYVDDLRAWHNGCLPALVTLLNSIRQLRTQEEKVRVNDELNMIFVRLLGTDRFAFSHPVVNEGHVIRTNDLAESMGKGVLFRVTLEEEIKKMPWDQIQLRIPKEHLQEAEELRQRILQIKKGIDCAYNCNMRTIALSILLYTYVKWVKTG
;
A
#
# COMPACT_ATOMS: atom_id res chain seq x y z
N MET A 1 -7.98 -10.68 9.10
CA MET A 1 -6.91 -10.44 10.09
C MET A 1 -5.98 -11.64 10.05
N LEU A 2 -4.75 -11.47 9.56
CA LEU A 2 -3.74 -12.54 9.60
C LEU A 2 -3.09 -12.50 10.98
N TYR A 3 -3.20 -13.59 11.75
CA TYR A 3 -2.54 -13.73 13.05
C TYR A 3 -1.19 -14.42 12.85
N ILE A 4 -0.11 -13.80 13.29
CA ILE A 4 1.24 -14.36 13.26
C ILE A 4 1.58 -14.79 14.69
N HIS A 5 1.80 -16.08 14.94
CA HIS A 5 2.12 -16.56 16.29
C HIS A 5 3.49 -16.06 16.74
N ARG A 6 3.66 -15.80 18.04
CA ARG A 6 5.00 -15.55 18.61
C ARG A 6 5.85 -16.80 18.47
N LEU A 7 7.17 -16.63 18.45
CA LEU A 7 8.10 -17.76 18.34
C LEU A 7 7.82 -18.79 19.44
N MET A 8 7.50 -18.35 20.65
CA MET A 8 7.26 -19.21 21.81
C MET A 8 6.02 -20.11 21.66
N ASP A 9 5.03 -19.66 20.88
CA ASP A 9 3.72 -20.30 20.72
C ASP A 9 3.70 -21.28 19.53
N LEU A 10 4.72 -21.23 18.66
CA LEU A 10 4.91 -22.16 17.56
C LEU A 10 5.29 -23.55 18.09
N ASN A 11 4.39 -24.53 17.99
CA ASN A 11 4.67 -25.94 18.20
C ASN A 11 4.48 -26.70 16.86
N PRO A 12 4.98 -27.94 16.72
CA PRO A 12 4.90 -28.67 15.45
C PRO A 12 3.47 -28.82 14.92
N LYS A 13 2.48 -28.99 15.81
CA LYS A 13 1.05 -29.12 15.42
C LYS A 13 0.46 -27.80 14.92
N SER A 14 0.66 -26.68 15.62
CA SER A 14 0.23 -25.36 15.15
C SER A 14 0.98 -24.96 13.87
N ALA A 15 2.20 -25.46 13.72
CA ALA A 15 2.97 -25.21 12.52
C ALA A 15 2.47 -25.97 11.27
N GLU A 16 1.87 -27.15 11.41
CA GLU A 16 1.36 -27.88 10.23
C GLU A 16 0.03 -27.32 9.69
N ILE A 17 -0.78 -26.69 10.55
CA ILE A 17 -2.15 -26.29 10.23
C ILE A 17 -2.23 -25.00 9.39
N GLU A 18 -1.33 -24.03 9.58
CA GLU A 18 -1.57 -22.66 9.09
C GLU A 18 -0.84 -22.22 7.81
N THR A 19 0.06 -23.03 7.24
CA THR A 19 0.83 -22.60 6.04
C THR A 19 1.23 -23.76 5.11
N THR A 20 0.40 -24.80 4.97
CA THR A 20 0.79 -26.05 4.29
C THR A 20 1.31 -25.86 2.84
N PRO A 21 0.73 -25.00 1.97
CA PRO A 21 1.23 -24.84 0.60
C PRO A 21 2.54 -24.03 0.51
N ILE A 22 2.62 -22.90 1.23
CA ILE A 22 3.79 -22.00 1.18
C ILE A 22 4.99 -22.66 1.86
N LEU A 23 4.77 -23.27 3.03
CA LEU A 23 5.81 -23.95 3.80
C LEU A 23 6.32 -25.21 3.08
N ARG A 24 5.44 -25.92 2.35
CA ARG A 24 5.85 -27.04 1.49
C ARG A 24 6.78 -26.58 0.35
N ARG A 25 6.42 -25.52 -0.38
CA ARG A 25 7.29 -24.94 -1.42
C ARG A 25 8.65 -24.51 -0.85
N LEU A 26 8.64 -23.93 0.35
CA LEU A 26 9.85 -23.48 1.03
C LEU A 26 10.74 -24.67 1.45
N ARG A 27 10.15 -25.78 1.95
CA ARG A 27 10.86 -27.04 2.22
C ARG A 27 11.46 -27.68 0.98
N GLU A 28 10.79 -27.59 -0.16
CA GLU A 28 11.25 -28.16 -1.43
C GLU A 28 12.41 -27.34 -2.05
N ARG A 29 12.44 -26.02 -1.84
CA ARG A 29 13.40 -25.10 -2.47
C ARG A 29 14.58 -24.69 -1.59
N CYS A 30 14.39 -24.59 -0.26
CA CYS A 30 15.42 -24.10 0.65
C CYS A 30 16.14 -25.23 1.39
N ARG A 31 17.44 -25.06 1.65
CA ARG A 31 18.25 -25.97 2.48
C ARG A 31 18.89 -25.20 3.62
N PHE A 32 19.07 -25.88 4.75
CA PHE A 32 19.79 -25.34 5.90
C PHE A 32 21.29 -25.68 5.80
N PRO A 33 22.22 -24.78 6.20
CA PRO A 33 21.98 -23.41 6.65
C PRO A 33 21.50 -22.50 5.52
N LEU A 34 20.69 -21.50 5.88
CA LEU A 34 20.25 -20.47 4.95
C LEU A 34 21.44 -19.64 4.46
N THR A 35 21.45 -19.30 3.17
CA THR A 35 22.43 -18.39 2.57
C THR A 35 21.79 -17.06 2.17
N GLU A 36 22.59 -16.01 2.04
CA GLU A 36 22.11 -14.71 1.51
C GLU A 36 21.52 -14.86 0.12
N GLN A 37 22.13 -15.69 -0.73
CA GLN A 37 21.64 -15.95 -2.08
C GLN A 37 20.22 -16.54 -2.08
N GLN A 38 19.91 -17.47 -1.18
CA GLN A 38 18.56 -18.04 -1.08
C GLN A 38 17.52 -16.99 -0.68
N LEU A 39 17.82 -16.14 0.32
CA LEU A 39 16.89 -15.05 0.68
C LEU A 39 16.81 -14.00 -0.43
N ALA A 40 17.91 -13.72 -1.12
CA ALA A 40 17.96 -12.78 -2.23
C ALA A 40 17.21 -13.28 -3.49
N GLU A 41 16.85 -14.55 -3.58
CA GLU A 41 15.98 -15.05 -4.65
C GLU A 41 14.49 -14.82 -4.33
N ASP A 42 14.09 -14.99 -3.07
CA ASP A 42 12.69 -14.95 -2.67
C ASP A 42 12.24 -13.57 -2.12
N PHE A 43 13.14 -12.69 -1.66
CA PHE A 43 12.78 -11.42 -1.02
C PHE A 43 12.65 -10.19 -1.94
N PRO A 44 13.42 -10.04 -3.05
CA PRO A 44 13.46 -8.77 -3.79
C PRO A 44 12.13 -8.32 -4.39
N GLU A 45 11.23 -9.26 -4.74
CA GLU A 45 9.91 -8.91 -5.28
C GLU A 45 9.04 -8.13 -4.28
N TYR A 46 9.36 -8.23 -2.98
CA TYR A 46 8.67 -7.53 -1.91
C TYR A 46 9.34 -6.21 -1.52
N PHE A 47 10.54 -5.93 -2.04
CA PHE A 47 11.27 -4.71 -1.68
C PHE A 47 10.69 -3.49 -2.39
N VAL A 48 10.75 -2.36 -1.68
CA VAL A 48 10.32 -1.07 -2.21
C VAL A 48 11.45 -0.45 -3.03
N SER A 49 11.14 -0.07 -4.26
CA SER A 49 12.08 0.51 -5.22
C SER A 49 12.16 2.03 -5.14
N GLU A 50 13.17 2.64 -5.77
CA GLU A 50 13.21 4.11 -5.92
C GLU A 50 12.04 4.65 -6.74
N THR A 51 11.59 3.87 -7.72
CA THR A 51 10.44 4.24 -8.57
C THR A 51 9.19 4.36 -7.73
N ASP A 52 8.99 3.45 -6.77
CA ASP A 52 7.83 3.48 -5.87
C ASP A 52 7.80 4.78 -5.06
N GLN A 53 8.95 5.14 -4.46
CA GLN A 53 9.10 6.37 -3.69
C GLN A 53 8.83 7.62 -4.55
N LYS A 54 9.35 7.66 -5.78
CA LYS A 54 9.15 8.77 -6.71
C LYS A 54 7.67 8.96 -7.07
N LEU A 55 6.95 7.88 -7.34
CA LEU A 55 5.51 7.95 -7.67
C LEU A 55 4.67 8.48 -6.50
N ILE A 56 4.96 8.03 -5.28
CA ILE A 56 4.28 8.53 -4.08
C ILE A 56 4.57 10.02 -3.88
N MET A 57 5.82 10.43 -4.02
CA MET A 57 6.24 11.83 -3.87
C MET A 57 5.58 12.75 -4.91
N GLN A 58 5.53 12.35 -6.18
CA GLN A 58 4.85 13.10 -7.24
C GLN A 58 3.37 13.33 -6.91
N ALA A 59 2.67 12.31 -6.40
CA ALA A 59 1.28 12.45 -5.99
C ALA A 59 1.10 13.44 -4.82
N ILE A 60 2.02 13.42 -3.84
CA ILE A 60 2.02 14.38 -2.71
C ILE A 60 2.20 15.82 -3.22
N GLU A 61 3.14 16.04 -4.15
CA GLU A 61 3.42 17.37 -4.70
C GLU A 61 2.28 17.92 -5.55
N LEU A 62 1.56 17.05 -6.27
CA LEU A 62 0.43 17.43 -7.11
C LEU A 62 -0.83 17.79 -6.32
N LEU A 63 -1.05 17.15 -5.16
CA LEU A 63 -2.29 17.27 -4.40
C LEU A 63 -2.71 18.73 -4.09
N PRO A 64 -1.85 19.60 -3.55
CA PRO A 64 -2.23 20.97 -3.22
C PRO A 64 -2.72 21.79 -4.42
N ASP A 65 -2.03 21.67 -5.57
CA ASP A 65 -2.43 22.38 -6.79
C ASP A 65 -3.76 21.84 -7.35
N VAL A 66 -3.93 20.52 -7.33
CA VAL A 66 -5.17 19.88 -7.80
C VAL A 66 -6.36 20.27 -6.90
N MET A 67 -6.20 20.25 -5.57
CA MET A 67 -7.24 20.69 -4.65
C MET A 67 -7.63 22.15 -4.88
N ARG A 68 -6.64 23.03 -5.08
CA ARG A 68 -6.87 24.44 -5.43
C ARG A 68 -7.66 24.59 -6.73
N ARG A 69 -7.29 23.84 -7.78
CA ARG A 69 -7.96 23.85 -9.09
C ARG A 69 -9.39 23.32 -9.03
N VAL A 70 -9.64 22.25 -8.27
CA VAL A 70 -10.99 21.75 -8.01
C VAL A 70 -11.85 22.86 -7.39
N SER A 71 -11.34 23.53 -6.36
CA SER A 71 -12.08 24.58 -5.67
C SER A 71 -12.27 25.86 -6.48
N SER A 72 -11.43 26.12 -7.49
CA SER A 72 -11.55 27.29 -8.36
C SER A 72 -12.41 27.07 -9.61
N PHE A 73 -12.97 25.87 -9.79
CA PHE A 73 -13.75 25.55 -10.97
C PHE A 73 -15.01 26.42 -11.03
N SER A 74 -15.32 26.98 -12.21
CA SER A 74 -16.37 27.99 -12.37
C SER A 74 -17.75 27.53 -11.90
N GLU A 75 -18.33 28.21 -10.90
CA GLU A 75 -19.69 27.94 -10.38
C GLU A 75 -20.79 28.07 -11.45
N THR A 76 -20.51 28.76 -12.55
CA THR A 76 -21.48 28.92 -13.65
C THR A 76 -21.77 27.58 -14.34
N TYR A 77 -20.76 26.73 -14.48
CA TYR A 77 -20.85 25.46 -15.20
C TYR A 77 -20.68 24.25 -14.28
N ALA A 78 -20.16 24.44 -13.07
CA ALA A 78 -19.90 23.39 -12.10
C ALA A 78 -21.12 23.08 -11.23
N GLU A 79 -21.21 21.84 -10.74
CA GLU A 79 -22.12 21.46 -9.66
C GLU A 79 -21.38 21.61 -8.32
N PRO A 80 -21.73 22.60 -7.45
CA PRO A 80 -20.99 22.89 -6.24
C PRO A 80 -20.85 21.70 -5.29
N ARG A 81 -21.88 20.85 -5.22
CA ARG A 81 -21.84 19.63 -4.40
C ARG A 81 -20.79 18.63 -4.88
N ASN A 82 -20.60 18.52 -6.20
CA ASN A 82 -19.62 17.60 -6.77
C ASN A 82 -18.20 18.16 -6.65
N ILE A 83 -18.02 19.48 -6.75
CA ILE A 83 -16.76 20.16 -6.43
C ILE A 83 -16.36 19.92 -4.98
N GLN A 84 -17.29 20.14 -4.04
CA GLN A 84 -17.04 19.90 -2.62
C GLN A 84 -16.67 18.44 -2.34
N ARG A 85 -17.39 17.48 -2.94
CA ARG A 85 -17.08 16.04 -2.81
C ARG A 85 -15.69 15.71 -3.34
N ALA A 86 -15.34 16.18 -4.54
CA ALA A 86 -14.02 15.96 -5.12
C ALA A 86 -12.91 16.54 -4.22
N HIS A 87 -13.10 17.76 -3.72
CA HIS A 87 -12.16 18.39 -2.80
C HIS A 87 -11.99 17.59 -1.50
N SER A 88 -13.10 17.20 -0.85
CA SER A 88 -13.05 16.41 0.39
C SER A 88 -12.34 15.08 0.20
N LEU A 89 -12.60 14.37 -0.91
CA LEU A 89 -11.91 13.12 -1.23
C LEU A 89 -10.39 13.32 -1.37
N LEU A 90 -9.96 14.38 -2.06
CA LEU A 90 -8.55 14.72 -2.21
C LEU A 90 -7.90 15.16 -0.90
N GLN A 91 -8.66 15.83 -0.02
CA GLN A 91 -8.18 16.22 1.30
C GLN A 91 -7.97 15.00 2.22
N GLU A 92 -8.88 14.04 2.19
CA GLU A 92 -8.82 12.82 3.02
C GLU A 92 -7.57 11.98 2.74
N ILE A 93 -7.07 11.97 1.50
CA ILE A 93 -5.90 11.15 1.11
C ILE A 93 -4.55 11.79 1.44
N GLN A 94 -4.51 13.10 1.75
CA GLN A 94 -3.25 13.83 1.92
C GLN A 94 -2.40 13.28 3.07
N GLU A 95 -2.97 13.15 4.26
CA GLU A 95 -2.26 12.64 5.44
C GLU A 95 -1.85 11.17 5.27
N PRO A 96 -2.74 10.23 4.84
CA PRO A 96 -2.35 8.85 4.55
C PRO A 96 -1.19 8.72 3.55
N LEU A 97 -1.14 9.57 2.53
CA LEU A 97 -0.09 9.53 1.51
C LEU A 97 1.26 10.01 2.07
N GLN A 98 1.26 11.08 2.87
CA GLN A 98 2.46 11.55 3.58
C GLN A 98 3.02 10.49 4.53
N LYS A 99 2.13 9.81 5.27
CA LYS A 99 2.51 8.70 6.15
C LYS A 99 3.03 7.50 5.35
N SER A 100 2.46 7.22 4.19
CA SER A 100 2.93 6.16 3.29
C SER A 100 4.34 6.45 2.77
N LYS A 101 4.65 7.71 2.44
CA LYS A 101 6.01 8.13 2.09
C LYS A 101 6.99 7.88 3.23
N ALA A 102 6.69 8.37 4.43
CA ALA A 102 7.57 8.20 5.59
C ALA A 102 7.84 6.72 5.89
N TYR A 103 6.80 5.88 5.78
CA TYR A 103 6.91 4.44 5.93
C TYR A 103 7.76 3.78 4.84
N VAL A 104 7.58 4.16 3.57
CA VAL A 104 8.41 3.68 2.45
C VAL A 104 9.88 4.09 2.62
N ASP A 105 10.15 5.31 3.12
CA ASP A 105 11.51 5.78 3.37
C ASP A 105 12.21 4.92 4.43
N ASP A 106 11.51 4.60 5.54
CA ASP A 106 12.02 3.72 6.60
C ASP A 106 12.27 2.28 6.09
N LEU A 107 11.31 1.71 5.36
CA LEU A 107 11.44 0.37 4.78
C LEU A 107 12.62 0.29 3.82
N ARG A 108 12.79 1.29 2.95
CA ARG A 108 13.91 1.31 2.00
C ARG A 108 15.25 1.38 2.72
N ALA A 109 15.36 2.20 3.76
CA ALA A 109 16.56 2.27 4.58
C ALA A 109 16.87 0.92 5.24
N TRP A 110 15.85 0.19 5.69
CA TRP A 110 16.01 -1.14 6.25
C TRP A 110 16.37 -2.20 5.20
N HIS A 111 15.73 -2.21 4.03
CA HIS A 111 16.01 -3.18 2.96
C HIS A 111 17.48 -3.18 2.54
N ASN A 112 18.12 -2.00 2.58
CA ASN A 112 19.54 -1.83 2.32
C ASN A 112 20.39 -2.48 3.43
N GLY A 113 20.72 -3.77 3.25
CA GLY A 113 21.59 -4.51 4.16
C GLY A 113 20.86 -5.35 5.21
N CYS A 114 19.54 -5.53 5.11
CA CYS A 114 18.81 -6.43 6.02
C CYS A 114 19.14 -7.92 5.81
N LEU A 115 19.49 -8.34 4.58
CA LEU A 115 19.63 -9.77 4.25
C LEU A 115 20.69 -10.50 5.08
N PRO A 116 21.93 -10.00 5.26
CA PRO A 116 22.92 -10.66 6.11
C PRO A 116 22.46 -10.81 7.57
N ALA A 117 21.77 -9.78 8.09
CA ALA A 117 21.22 -9.81 9.45
C ALA A 117 20.09 -10.84 9.58
N LEU A 118 19.19 -10.92 8.59
CA LEU A 118 18.12 -11.92 8.53
C LEU A 118 18.67 -13.34 8.43
N VAL A 119 19.67 -13.59 7.59
CA VAL A 119 20.33 -14.90 7.48
C VAL A 119 20.91 -15.33 8.82
N THR A 120 21.65 -14.43 9.48
CA THR A 120 22.26 -14.67 10.79
C THR A 120 21.20 -14.99 11.84
N LEU A 121 20.15 -14.16 11.90
CA LEU A 121 19.04 -14.34 12.83
C LEU A 121 18.31 -15.66 12.61
N LEU A 122 17.92 -15.97 11.37
CA LEU A 122 17.20 -17.20 11.05
C LEU A 122 18.05 -18.44 11.34
N ASN A 123 19.33 -18.46 10.94
CA ASN A 123 20.21 -19.60 11.22
C ASN A 123 20.44 -19.83 12.73
N SER A 124 20.37 -18.78 13.55
CA SER A 124 20.50 -18.91 15.01
C SER A 124 19.34 -19.67 15.66
N ILE A 125 18.15 -19.69 15.05
CA ILE A 125 16.92 -20.27 15.65
C ILE A 125 17.08 -21.75 16.00
N ARG A 126 17.79 -22.55 15.17
CA ARG A 126 18.04 -23.99 15.45
C ARG A 126 19.02 -24.24 16.58
N GLN A 127 19.80 -23.23 16.96
CA GLN A 127 20.89 -23.36 17.92
C GLN A 127 20.48 -22.91 19.32
N LEU A 128 19.26 -22.36 19.49
CA LEU A 128 18.77 -21.83 20.76
C LEU A 128 18.49 -22.96 21.76
N ARG A 129 19.18 -22.92 22.90
CA ARG A 129 19.06 -23.93 23.97
C ARG A 129 18.40 -23.35 25.21
N THR A 130 18.79 -22.13 25.59
CA THR A 130 18.32 -21.51 26.84
C THR A 130 17.05 -20.71 26.64
N GLN A 131 16.34 -20.43 27.75
CA GLN A 131 15.16 -19.56 27.70
C GLN A 131 15.53 -18.11 27.37
N GLU A 132 16.66 -17.63 27.89
CA GLU A 132 17.17 -16.27 27.65
C GLU A 132 17.50 -16.04 26.16
N GLU A 133 18.14 -17.03 25.51
CA GLU A 133 18.42 -17.00 24.07
C GLU A 133 17.14 -16.91 23.24
N LYS A 134 16.11 -17.68 23.62
CA LYS A 134 14.80 -17.67 22.95
C LYS A 134 14.09 -16.33 23.10
N VAL A 135 14.13 -15.73 24.29
CA VAL A 135 13.55 -14.41 24.54
C VAL A 135 14.24 -13.36 23.68
N ARG A 136 15.58 -13.31 23.69
CA ARG A 136 16.35 -12.34 22.89
C ARG A 136 16.04 -12.43 21.39
N VAL A 137 16.08 -13.64 20.82
CA VAL A 137 15.78 -13.84 19.39
C VAL A 137 14.32 -13.50 19.07
N ASN A 138 13.39 -13.79 19.98
CA ASN A 138 11.99 -13.40 19.81
C ASN A 138 11.81 -11.88 19.83
N ASP A 139 12.55 -11.15 20.66
CA ASP A 139 12.52 -9.68 20.69
C ASP A 139 13.09 -9.09 19.40
N GLU A 140 14.20 -9.64 18.88
CA GLU A 140 14.77 -9.24 17.58
C GLU A 140 13.77 -9.49 16.42
N LEU A 141 13.12 -10.65 16.40
CA LEU A 141 12.07 -10.96 15.42
C LEU A 141 10.88 -10.00 15.56
N ASN A 142 10.42 -9.76 16.78
CA ASN A 142 9.32 -8.82 17.05
C ASN A 142 9.64 -7.43 16.54
N MET A 143 10.87 -6.93 16.73
CA MET A 143 11.28 -5.63 16.21
C MET A 143 11.19 -5.55 14.68
N ILE A 144 11.55 -6.64 13.98
CA ILE A 144 11.40 -6.72 12.52
C ILE A 144 9.91 -6.68 12.15
N PHE A 145 9.07 -7.49 12.78
CA PHE A 145 7.63 -7.49 12.50
C PHE A 145 6.95 -6.17 12.84
N VAL A 146 7.33 -5.51 13.93
CA VAL A 146 6.85 -4.18 14.30
C VAL A 146 7.22 -3.16 13.23
N ARG A 147 8.43 -3.22 12.69
CA ARG A 147 8.85 -2.35 11.57
C ARG A 147 8.06 -2.63 10.30
N LEU A 148 7.85 -3.90 9.97
CA LEU A 148 7.11 -4.30 8.77
C LEU A 148 5.60 -4.01 8.89
N LEU A 149 4.99 -4.11 10.07
CA LEU A 149 3.53 -4.05 10.23
C LEU A 149 3.02 -2.79 10.94
N GLY A 150 3.91 -2.04 11.59
CA GLY A 150 3.60 -0.80 12.30
C GLY A 150 3.00 -0.96 13.68
N THR A 151 2.97 -2.18 14.21
CA THR A 151 2.45 -2.49 15.55
C THR A 151 3.03 -3.79 16.08
N ASP A 152 3.08 -3.87 17.40
CA ASP A 152 3.38 -5.04 18.22
C ASP A 152 2.27 -6.11 18.22
N ARG A 153 1.11 -5.82 17.62
CA ARG A 153 -0.06 -6.73 17.57
C ARG A 153 -0.06 -7.69 16.39
N PHE A 154 0.99 -7.70 15.55
CA PHE A 154 1.05 -8.50 14.33
C PHE A 154 -0.15 -8.28 13.37
N ALA A 155 -0.77 -7.11 13.45
CA ALA A 155 -1.76 -6.63 12.49
C ALA A 155 -1.13 -5.50 11.69
N PHE A 156 -1.53 -5.27 10.45
CA PHE A 156 -1.09 -4.04 9.77
C PHE A 156 -1.87 -2.85 10.36
N SER A 157 -1.18 -1.92 11.04
CA SER A 157 -1.81 -0.79 11.74
C SER A 157 -1.16 0.55 11.41
N HIS A 158 -0.58 0.67 10.22
CA HIS A 158 -0.11 1.96 9.74
C HIS A 158 -1.30 2.82 9.27
N PRO A 159 -1.38 4.11 9.65
CA PRO A 159 -2.35 5.06 9.11
C PRO A 159 -1.97 5.51 7.69
N VAL A 160 -1.80 4.54 6.79
CA VAL A 160 -1.33 4.71 5.40
C VAL A 160 -2.48 4.55 4.42
N VAL A 161 -2.17 4.65 3.12
CA VAL A 161 -3.15 4.39 2.06
C VAL A 161 -3.74 2.99 2.23
N ASN A 162 -5.08 2.92 2.24
CA ASN A 162 -5.85 1.69 2.32
C ASN A 162 -6.71 1.49 1.05
N GLU A 163 -7.36 0.34 0.97
CA GLU A 163 -8.22 -0.03 -0.17
C GLU A 163 -9.37 0.97 -0.40
N GLY A 164 -9.94 1.54 0.67
CA GLY A 164 -10.99 2.56 0.56
C GLY A 164 -10.51 3.82 -0.15
N HIS A 165 -9.27 4.26 0.09
CA HIS A 165 -8.68 5.38 -0.64
C HIS A 165 -8.46 5.08 -2.12
N VAL A 166 -8.03 3.85 -2.44
CA VAL A 166 -7.86 3.38 -3.83
C VAL A 166 -9.20 3.41 -4.56
N ILE A 167 -10.23 2.79 -3.98
CA ILE A 167 -11.59 2.74 -4.55
C ILE A 167 -12.14 4.15 -4.78
N ARG A 168 -12.11 5.01 -3.76
CA ARG A 168 -12.63 6.38 -3.87
C ARG A 168 -11.90 7.21 -4.94
N THR A 169 -10.58 7.03 -5.08
CA THR A 169 -9.82 7.74 -6.12
C THR A 169 -10.13 7.20 -7.52
N ASN A 170 -10.35 5.89 -7.66
CA ASN A 170 -10.80 5.29 -8.91
C ASN A 170 -12.15 5.87 -9.34
N ASP A 171 -13.10 5.89 -8.41
CA ASP A 171 -14.45 6.39 -8.64
C ASP A 171 -14.43 7.87 -9.04
N LEU A 172 -13.60 8.69 -8.39
CA LEU A 172 -13.42 10.09 -8.75
C LEU A 172 -12.87 10.24 -10.18
N ALA A 173 -11.79 9.51 -10.51
CA ALA A 173 -11.17 9.59 -11.82
C ALA A 173 -12.11 9.13 -12.94
N GLU A 174 -12.90 8.07 -12.71
CA GLU A 174 -13.91 7.58 -13.66
C GLU A 174 -15.05 8.59 -13.81
N SER A 175 -15.56 9.12 -12.69
CA SER A 175 -16.67 10.06 -12.69
C SER A 175 -16.32 11.38 -13.39
N MET A 176 -15.08 11.83 -13.28
CA MET A 176 -14.60 13.00 -14.04
C MET A 176 -14.65 12.78 -15.56
N GLY A 177 -14.36 11.57 -16.04
CA GLY A 177 -14.53 11.23 -17.46
C GLY A 177 -15.99 11.26 -17.94
N LYS A 178 -16.94 11.25 -17.00
CA LYS A 178 -18.40 11.32 -17.25
C LYS A 178 -18.97 12.71 -16.99
N GLY A 179 -18.12 13.72 -16.79
CA GLY A 179 -18.54 15.10 -16.58
C GLY A 179 -19.11 15.41 -15.20
N VAL A 180 -18.79 14.62 -14.16
CA VAL A 180 -19.37 14.77 -12.81
C VAL A 180 -19.19 16.17 -12.20
N LEU A 181 -18.14 16.90 -12.59
CA LEU A 181 -17.91 18.26 -12.08
C LEU A 181 -18.91 19.27 -12.64
N PHE A 182 -19.53 18.97 -13.78
CA PHE A 182 -20.42 19.88 -14.47
C PHE A 182 -21.85 19.75 -13.99
N ARG A 183 -22.54 20.88 -13.96
CA ARG A 183 -23.96 20.97 -13.65
C ARG A 183 -24.76 20.32 -14.77
N VAL A 184 -25.65 19.40 -14.41
CA VAL A 184 -26.70 18.86 -15.30
C VAL A 184 -28.01 19.59 -14.99
N THR A 185 -28.66 20.12 -16.02
CA THR A 185 -29.95 20.80 -15.87
C THR A 185 -31.08 19.79 -15.64
N LEU A 186 -32.20 20.25 -15.06
CA LEU A 186 -33.36 19.40 -14.84
C LEU A 186 -33.90 18.81 -16.15
N GLU A 187 -33.89 19.60 -17.23
CA GLU A 187 -34.34 19.15 -18.55
C GLU A 187 -33.44 18.05 -19.12
N GLU A 188 -32.12 18.20 -19.02
CA GLU A 188 -31.15 17.18 -19.44
C GLU A 188 -31.32 15.87 -18.65
N GLU A 189 -31.54 15.97 -17.33
CA GLU A 189 -31.77 14.82 -16.46
C GLU A 189 -33.10 14.10 -16.77
N ILE A 190 -34.19 14.86 -16.99
CA ILE A 190 -35.50 14.32 -17.39
C ILE A 190 -35.40 13.60 -18.73
N LYS A 191 -34.68 14.19 -19.69
CA LYS A 191 -34.47 13.60 -21.02
C LYS A 191 -33.41 12.51 -21.04
N LYS A 192 -32.73 12.24 -19.91
CA LYS A 192 -31.62 11.29 -19.81
C LYS A 192 -30.55 11.53 -20.88
N MET A 193 -30.22 12.81 -21.13
CA MET A 193 -29.25 13.17 -22.16
C MET A 193 -27.87 12.61 -21.81
N PRO A 194 -27.18 11.97 -22.78
CA PRO A 194 -25.83 11.48 -22.54
C PRO A 194 -24.85 12.64 -22.38
N TRP A 195 -23.76 12.41 -21.63
CA TRP A 195 -22.71 13.41 -21.41
C TRP A 195 -22.19 14.03 -22.71
N ASP A 196 -22.09 13.23 -23.78
CA ASP A 196 -21.60 13.69 -25.08
C ASP A 196 -22.44 14.81 -25.71
N GLN A 197 -23.73 14.90 -25.35
CA GLN A 197 -24.60 15.99 -25.78
C GLN A 197 -24.56 17.17 -24.80
N ILE A 198 -24.47 16.90 -23.49
CA ILE A 198 -24.40 17.93 -22.44
C ILE A 198 -23.14 18.79 -22.61
N GLN A 199 -22.00 18.18 -22.96
CA GLN A 199 -20.74 18.92 -23.13
C GLN A 199 -20.78 19.97 -24.26
N LEU A 200 -21.69 19.84 -25.24
CA LEU A 200 -21.77 20.77 -26.38
C LEU A 200 -22.15 22.21 -25.98
N ARG A 201 -22.85 22.40 -24.85
CA ARG A 201 -23.20 23.73 -24.33
C ARG A 201 -22.13 24.34 -23.42
N ILE A 202 -21.07 23.61 -23.11
CA ILE A 202 -20.03 24.04 -22.17
C ILE A 202 -18.88 24.67 -22.98
N PRO A 203 -18.37 25.85 -22.58
CA PRO A 203 -17.21 26.45 -23.25
C PRO A 203 -16.02 25.50 -23.27
N LYS A 204 -15.32 25.44 -24.41
CA LYS A 204 -14.18 24.53 -24.62
C LYS A 204 -13.08 24.69 -23.59
N GLU A 205 -12.85 25.91 -23.12
CA GLU A 205 -11.84 26.23 -22.11
C GLU A 205 -12.09 25.47 -20.78
N HIS A 206 -13.35 25.38 -20.33
CA HIS A 206 -13.70 24.64 -19.12
C HIS A 206 -13.65 23.12 -19.32
N LEU A 207 -14.00 22.64 -20.52
CA LEU A 207 -13.84 21.22 -20.85
C LEU A 207 -12.35 20.82 -20.84
N GLN A 208 -11.49 21.67 -21.38
CA GLN A 208 -10.04 21.47 -21.35
C GLN A 208 -9.50 21.52 -19.92
N GLU A 209 -9.94 22.48 -19.11
CA GLU A 209 -9.56 22.58 -17.70
C GLU A 209 -9.94 21.31 -16.92
N ALA A 210 -11.15 20.78 -17.12
CA ALA A 210 -11.60 19.53 -16.51
C ALA A 210 -10.76 18.33 -16.96
N GLU A 211 -10.39 18.25 -18.24
CA GLU A 211 -9.56 17.16 -18.75
C GLU A 211 -8.14 17.23 -18.18
N GLU A 212 -7.53 18.41 -18.13
CA GLU A 212 -6.23 18.62 -17.49
C GLU A 212 -6.26 18.21 -16.01
N LEU A 213 -7.34 18.58 -15.31
CA LEU A 213 -7.56 18.21 -13.92
C LEU A 213 -7.70 16.68 -13.76
N ARG A 214 -8.44 16.03 -14.67
CA ARG A 214 -8.60 14.57 -14.70
C ARG A 214 -7.26 13.88 -14.88
N GLN A 215 -6.41 14.36 -15.79
CA GLN A 215 -5.08 13.80 -16.01
C GLN A 215 -4.19 13.91 -14.77
N ARG A 216 -4.25 15.03 -14.04
CA ARG A 216 -3.53 15.19 -12.77
C ARG A 216 -4.07 14.25 -11.69
N ILE A 217 -5.38 14.07 -11.60
CA ILE A 217 -5.99 13.11 -10.67
C ILE A 217 -5.59 11.68 -11.01
N LEU A 218 -5.48 11.32 -12.30
CA LEU A 218 -4.92 10.03 -12.72
C LEU A 218 -3.45 9.84 -12.31
N GLN A 219 -2.65 10.91 -12.26
CA GLN A 219 -1.28 10.84 -11.75
C GLN A 219 -1.26 10.66 -10.22
N ILE A 220 -2.11 11.38 -9.48
CA ILE A 220 -2.28 11.19 -8.04
C ILE A 220 -2.70 9.74 -7.74
N LYS A 221 -3.67 9.22 -8.49
CA LYS A 221 -4.13 7.83 -8.41
C LYS A 221 -2.96 6.84 -8.52
N LYS A 222 -2.06 7.02 -9.50
CA LYS A 222 -0.88 6.14 -9.64
C LYS A 222 -0.02 6.12 -8.38
N GLY A 223 0.17 7.27 -7.72
CA GLY A 223 0.91 7.32 -6.45
C GLY A 223 0.18 6.64 -5.29
N ILE A 224 -1.15 6.75 -5.22
CA ILE A 224 -1.99 6.06 -4.23
C ILE A 224 -1.94 4.54 -4.43
N ASP A 225 -2.14 4.07 -5.66
CA ASP A 225 -2.04 2.65 -6.01
C ASP A 225 -0.65 2.10 -5.65
N CYS A 226 0.40 2.87 -5.94
CA CYS A 226 1.77 2.54 -5.59
C CYS A 226 1.96 2.41 -4.08
N ALA A 227 1.48 3.38 -3.29
CA ALA A 227 1.54 3.34 -1.83
C ALA A 227 0.82 2.11 -1.27
N TYR A 228 -0.38 1.81 -1.77
CA TYR A 228 -1.13 0.62 -1.39
C TYR A 228 -0.36 -0.68 -1.74
N ASN A 229 0.21 -0.76 -2.94
CA ASN A 229 0.99 -1.92 -3.37
C ASN A 229 2.28 -2.11 -2.55
N CYS A 230 2.91 -1.04 -2.09
CA CYS A 230 4.01 -1.13 -1.11
C CYS A 230 3.53 -1.78 0.19
N ASN A 231 2.38 -1.34 0.73
CA ASN A 231 1.81 -1.92 1.95
C ASN A 231 1.53 -3.43 1.78
N MET A 232 0.92 -3.81 0.65
CA MET A 232 0.63 -5.22 0.37
C MET A 232 1.88 -6.08 0.20
N ARG A 233 2.92 -5.55 -0.45
CA ARG A 233 4.24 -6.21 -0.53
C ARG A 233 4.85 -6.42 0.85
N THR A 234 4.75 -5.44 1.74
CA THR A 234 5.30 -5.59 3.10
C THR A 234 4.51 -6.58 3.97
N ILE A 235 3.18 -6.64 3.80
CA ILE A 235 2.37 -7.69 4.42
C ILE A 235 2.81 -9.07 3.91
N ALA A 236 2.99 -9.22 2.60
CA ALA A 236 3.44 -10.47 2.01
C ALA A 236 4.86 -10.86 2.46
N LEU A 237 5.77 -9.90 2.57
CA LEU A 237 7.11 -10.10 3.14
C LEU A 237 7.04 -10.60 4.59
N SER A 238 6.14 -10.04 5.40
CA SER A 238 5.94 -10.47 6.78
C SER A 238 5.47 -11.92 6.85
N ILE A 239 4.54 -12.32 5.98
CA ILE A 239 4.06 -13.71 5.89
C ILE A 239 5.20 -14.64 5.46
N LEU A 240 5.99 -14.23 4.47
CA LEU A 240 7.13 -15.02 3.99
C LEU A 240 8.17 -15.20 5.10
N LEU A 241 8.59 -14.11 5.75
CA LEU A 241 9.53 -14.14 6.87
C LEU A 241 9.03 -15.04 8.00
N TYR A 242 7.76 -14.93 8.36
CA TYR A 242 7.15 -15.82 9.35
C TYR A 242 7.20 -17.29 8.92
N THR A 243 6.99 -17.56 7.64
CA THR A 243 7.10 -18.92 7.09
C THR A 243 8.53 -19.45 7.21
N TYR A 244 9.56 -18.63 6.99
CA TYR A 244 10.95 -18.99 7.26
C TYR A 244 11.18 -19.31 8.74
N VAL A 245 10.76 -18.42 9.66
CA VAL A 245 10.90 -18.65 11.12
C VAL A 245 10.30 -20.00 11.52
N LYS A 246 9.11 -20.28 11.01
CA LYS A 246 8.37 -21.51 11.26
C LYS A 246 9.05 -22.74 10.65
N TRP A 247 9.54 -22.64 9.42
CA TRP A 247 10.30 -23.71 8.77
C TRP A 247 11.58 -24.03 9.54
N VAL A 248 12.39 -23.01 9.89
CA VAL A 248 13.64 -23.21 10.61
C VAL A 248 13.40 -23.81 11.99
N LYS A 249 12.34 -23.41 12.68
CA LYS A 249 12.01 -23.93 14.02
C LYS A 249 11.54 -25.40 13.99
N THR A 250 10.87 -25.84 12.92
CA THR A 250 10.20 -27.15 12.87
C THR A 250 10.94 -28.22 12.07
N GLY A 251 11.80 -27.83 11.13
CA GLY A 251 12.70 -28.76 10.46
C GLY A 251 14.01 -28.91 11.20
#